data_AF-X8DEX6-F1
#
_entry.id   AF-X8DEX6-F1
#
_cell.length_a   1.000
_cell.length_b   1.000
_cell.length_c   1.000
_cell.angle_alpha   90.00
_cell.angle_beta   90.00
_cell.angle_gamma   90.00
#
_symmetry.space_group_name_H-M   'P 1'
#
loop_
_entity.id
_entity.type
_entity.pdbx_description
1 polymer ?
#
loop_
_entity_poly.entity_id
_entity_poly.type
_entity_poly.pdbx_seq_one_letter_code
_entity_poly.pdbx_strand_id
1 'polypeptide(L)'
;MNPRAAVRTLDPSEAMFAGNRSTVAYSAFGTGVLDIDALTLAFRALLRSYPVLATQIVSTGHEYVLHHVPHPPALQVGTCTALPPQASPSSTPTRCVPST
;
A
#
# COMPACT_ATOMS: atom_id res chain seq x y z
N MET A 1 17.42 7.18 15.90
CA MET A 1 17.15 6.38 14.69
C MET A 1 17.93 5.07 14.82
N ASN A 2 17.30 3.91 14.78
CA ASN A 2 18.04 2.63 14.87
C ASN A 2 18.49 2.24 13.44
N PRO A 3 19.78 2.31 13.10
CA PRO A 3 20.26 2.11 11.72
C PRO A 3 20.01 0.69 11.20
N ARG A 4 19.70 -0.26 12.09
CA ARG A 4 19.41 -1.66 11.77
C ARG A 4 18.09 -1.92 11.02
N ALA A 5 17.26 -0.90 10.86
CA ALA A 5 15.94 -1.04 10.22
C ALA A 5 15.79 -0.21 8.93
N ALA A 6 16.79 0.59 8.56
CA ALA A 6 16.83 1.24 7.25
C ALA A 6 17.27 0.24 6.18
N VAL A 7 16.44 0.05 5.17
CA VAL A 7 16.71 -0.82 4.01
C VAL A 7 17.65 -0.11 3.05
N ARG A 8 17.30 1.11 2.65
CA ARG A 8 18.11 1.99 1.81
C ARG A 8 17.56 3.42 1.78
N THR A 9 18.39 4.36 1.36
CA THR A 9 17.95 5.70 0.93
C THR A 9 17.20 5.60 -0.41
N LEU A 10 16.20 6.46 -0.61
CA LEU A 10 15.51 6.59 -1.90
C LEU A 10 16.36 7.36 -2.90
N ASP A 11 16.33 6.92 -4.17
CA ASP A 11 16.96 7.66 -5.25
C ASP A 11 16.23 8.99 -5.50
N PRO A 12 16.89 10.02 -6.09
CA PRO A 12 16.26 11.33 -6.30
C PRO A 12 14.92 11.28 -7.03
N SER A 13 14.77 10.39 -8.03
CA SER A 13 13.50 10.19 -8.73
C SER A 13 12.42 9.57 -7.86
N GLU A 14 12.78 8.67 -6.93
CA GLU A 14 11.84 8.07 -5.99
C GLU A 14 11.43 9.07 -4.89
N ALA A 15 12.39 9.89 -4.44
CA ALA A 15 12.16 10.94 -3.45
C ALA A 15 11.11 11.98 -3.92
N MET A 16 11.02 12.22 -5.23
CA MET A 16 9.96 13.07 -5.81
C MET A 16 8.55 12.49 -5.52
N PHE A 17 8.35 11.18 -5.67
CA PHE A 17 7.07 10.54 -5.38
C PHE A 17 6.77 10.51 -3.88
N ALA A 18 7.80 10.30 -3.04
CA ALA A 18 7.68 10.36 -1.59
C ALA A 18 7.26 11.76 -1.10
N GLY A 19 7.90 12.81 -1.60
CA GLY A 19 7.58 14.21 -1.28
C GLY A 19 6.15 14.61 -1.65
N ASN A 20 5.66 14.10 -2.79
CA ASN A 20 4.30 14.35 -3.26
C ASN A 20 3.25 13.42 -2.64
N ARG A 21 3.65 12.47 -1.77
CA ARG A 21 2.79 11.41 -1.22
C ARG A 21 2.01 10.66 -2.31
N SER A 22 2.65 10.48 -3.47
CA SER A 22 2.03 9.85 -4.62
C SER A 22 1.67 8.40 -4.31
N THR A 23 0.41 8.03 -4.54
CA THR A 23 -0.11 6.68 -4.30
C THR A 23 -0.80 6.19 -5.57
N VAL A 24 -0.60 4.91 -5.90
CA VAL A 24 -1.25 4.25 -7.03
C VAL A 24 -2.19 3.16 -6.49
N ALA A 25 -3.42 3.13 -6.98
CA ALA A 25 -4.39 2.11 -6.64
C ALA A 25 -4.69 1.25 -7.89
N TYR A 26 -4.68 -0.08 -7.70
CA TYR A 26 -5.10 -1.04 -8.71
C TYR A 26 -6.43 -1.66 -8.30
N SER A 27 -7.36 -1.74 -9.23
CA SER A 27 -8.67 -2.35 -9.02
C SER A 27 -8.93 -3.40 -10.09
N ALA A 28 -9.48 -4.54 -9.67
CA ALA A 28 -9.85 -5.64 -10.55
C ALA A 28 -11.31 -6.03 -10.29
N PHE A 29 -12.04 -6.32 -11.38
CA PHE A 29 -13.43 -6.76 -11.34
C PHE A 29 -13.49 -8.20 -11.80
N GLY A 30 -14.20 -9.04 -11.05
CA GLY A 30 -14.39 -10.45 -11.36
C GLY A 30 -15.80 -10.90 -11.03
N THR A 31 -16.17 -12.06 -11.54
CA THR A 31 -17.44 -12.72 -11.26
C THR A 31 -17.20 -14.05 -10.54
N GLY A 32 -18.19 -14.52 -9.79
CA GLY A 32 -18.11 -15.76 -9.01
C GLY A 32 -17.72 -15.56 -7.55
N VAL A 33 -17.29 -16.64 -6.91
CA VAL A 33 -16.92 -16.65 -5.48
C VAL A 33 -15.43 -16.33 -5.34
N LEU A 34 -15.12 -15.31 -4.55
CA LEU A 34 -13.74 -14.98 -4.20
C LEU A 34 -13.35 -15.73 -2.93
N ASP A 35 -12.41 -16.65 -3.04
CA ASP A 35 -11.80 -17.33 -1.89
C ASP A 35 -10.82 -16.38 -1.17
N ILE A 36 -11.23 -15.88 -0.02
CA ILE A 36 -10.46 -14.91 0.78
C ILE A 36 -9.23 -15.56 1.43
N ASP A 37 -9.29 -16.83 1.79
CA ASP A 37 -8.16 -17.53 2.41
C ASP A 37 -7.05 -17.77 1.38
N ALA A 38 -7.42 -18.22 0.18
CA ALA A 38 -6.51 -18.35 -0.94
C ALA A 38 -5.88 -16.99 -1.32
N LEU A 39 -6.68 -15.92 -1.37
CA LEU A 39 -6.18 -14.57 -1.65
C LEU A 39 -5.22 -14.07 -0.56
N THR A 40 -5.53 -14.34 0.71
CA THR A 40 -4.66 -14.00 1.84
C THR A 40 -3.32 -14.73 1.75
N LEU A 41 -3.33 -16.02 1.40
CA LEU A 41 -2.12 -16.80 1.21
C LEU A 41 -1.27 -16.26 0.05
N ALA A 42 -1.90 -15.93 -1.08
CA ALA A 42 -1.23 -15.33 -2.23
C ALA A 42 -0.61 -13.97 -1.88
N PHE A 43 -1.32 -13.12 -1.13
CA PHE A 43 -0.81 -11.82 -0.68
C PHE A 43 0.40 -11.99 0.24
N ARG A 44 0.37 -12.94 1.19
CA ARG A 44 1.54 -13.25 2.05
C ARG A 44 2.72 -13.77 1.23
N ALA A 45 2.47 -14.61 0.22
CA ALA A 45 3.52 -15.09 -0.68
C ALA A 45 4.15 -13.94 -1.46
N LEU A 46 3.34 -12.99 -1.95
CA LEU A 46 3.82 -11.77 -2.63
C LEU A 46 4.76 -10.96 -1.72
N LEU A 47 4.39 -10.72 -0.47
CA LEU A 47 5.23 -9.97 0.48
C LEU A 47 6.55 -10.69 0.80
N ARG A 48 6.56 -12.03 0.80
CA ARG A 48 7.81 -12.80 0.94
C ARG A 48 8.70 -12.69 -0.28
N SER A 49 8.12 -12.72 -1.48
CA SER A 49 8.85 -12.59 -2.74
C SER A 49 9.36 -11.16 -2.99
N TYR A 50 8.63 -10.16 -2.50
CA TYR A 50 8.95 -8.74 -2.66
C TYR A 50 8.94 -8.01 -1.30
N PRO A 51 9.98 -8.20 -0.46
CA PRO A 51 10.03 -7.62 0.89
C PRO A 51 9.94 -6.09 0.93
N VAL A 52 10.29 -5.41 -0.16
CA VAL A 52 10.16 -3.95 -0.30
C VAL A 52 8.72 -3.46 -0.09
N LEU A 53 7.71 -4.27 -0.43
CA LEU A 53 6.30 -3.94 -0.21
C LEU A 53 5.90 -3.96 1.28
N ALA A 54 6.74 -4.56 2.14
CA ALA A 54 6.60 -4.55 3.59
C ALA A 54 7.58 -3.55 4.25
N THR A 55 7.75 -2.39 3.62
CA THR A 55 8.55 -1.27 4.15
C THR A 55 7.70 0.00 4.22
N GLN A 56 8.18 0.98 4.99
CA GLN A 56 7.61 2.32 5.06
C GLN A 56 8.63 3.36 4.60
N ILE A 57 8.14 4.40 3.93
CA ILE A 57 8.94 5.57 3.60
C ILE A 57 8.92 6.52 4.80
N VAL A 58 10.10 6.87 5.31
CA VAL A 58 10.27 7.78 6.45
C VAL A 58 11.13 8.97 6.01
N SER A 59 10.71 10.19 6.36
CA SER A 59 11.54 11.38 6.17
C SER A 59 12.56 11.50 7.30
N THR A 60 13.81 11.80 6.93
CA THR A 60 14.94 11.97 7.85
C THR A 60 15.49 13.40 7.83
N GLY A 61 14.64 14.37 7.49
CA GLY A 61 15.01 15.77 7.30
C GLY A 61 15.17 16.09 5.82
N HIS A 62 16.36 15.86 5.26
CA HIS A 62 16.66 16.17 3.86
C HIS A 62 16.47 14.98 2.91
N GLU A 63 16.36 13.77 3.44
CA GLU A 63 16.25 12.54 2.65
C GLU A 63 15.04 11.70 3.05
N TYR A 64 14.65 10.81 2.15
CA TYR A 64 13.67 9.77 2.40
C TYR A 64 14.36 8.41 2.42
N VAL A 65 14.00 7.58 3.40
CA VAL A 65 14.54 6.23 3.54
C VAL A 65 13.42 5.21 3.55
N LEU A 66 13.68 4.04 2.97
CA LEU A 66 12.86 2.85 3.16
C LEU A 66 13.25 2.18 4.48
N HIS A 67 12.26 1.90 5.31
CA HIS A 67 12.44 1.34 6.63
C HIS A 67 11.58 0.09 6.79
N HIS A 68 12.15 -0.99 7.31
CA HIS A 68 11.39 -2.20 7.59
C HIS A 68 10.34 -1.95 8.67
N VAL A 69 9.12 -2.44 8.45
CA VAL A 69 8.07 -2.38 9.46
C VAL A 69 8.01 -3.68 10.27
N PRO A 70 7.77 -3.60 11.59
CA PRO A 70 7.60 -4.79 12.42
C PRO A 70 6.36 -5.61 12.03
N HIS A 71 5.33 -4.94 11.52
CA HIS A 71 4.07 -5.55 11.12
C HIS A 71 3.89 -5.37 9.61
N PRO A 72 4.02 -6.43 8.80
CA PRO A 72 3.79 -6.34 7.36
C PRO A 72 2.32 -5.99 7.08
N PRO A 73 2.03 -5.39 5.91
CA PRO A 73 0.65 -5.11 5.54
C PRO A 73 -0.18 -6.39 5.52
N ALA A 74 -1.46 -6.26 5.86
CA ALA A 74 -2.42 -7.36 5.87
C ALA A 74 -3.54 -7.09 4.89
N LEU A 75 -4.05 -8.16 4.27
CA LEU A 75 -5.27 -8.09 3.45
C LEU A 75 -6.44 -7.69 4.36
N GLN A 76 -7.25 -6.74 3.90
CA GLN A 76 -8.49 -6.36 4.55
C GLN A 76 -9.65 -6.58 3.59
N VAL A 77 -10.70 -7.22 4.09
CA VAL A 77 -11.98 -7.35 3.38
C VAL A 77 -12.92 -6.33 3.98
N GLY A 78 -13.50 -5.50 3.12
CA GLY A 78 -14.48 -4.51 3.52
C GLY A 78 -15.52 -4.35 2.44
N THR A 79 -16.72 -3.95 2.84
CA THR A 79 -17.81 -3.67 1.90
C THR A 79 -17.56 -2.28 1.29
N CYS A 80 -17.17 -2.24 0.01
CA CYS A 80 -17.08 -0.98 -0.71
C CYS A 80 -18.48 -0.60 -1.18
N THR A 81 -19.16 0.31 -0.49
CA THR A 81 -20.53 0.75 -0.84
C THR A 81 -20.59 1.65 -2.08
N ALA A 82 -19.45 2.01 -2.68
CA ALA A 82 -19.41 2.67 -3.97
C ALA A 82 -18.18 2.21 -4.77
N LEU A 83 -18.42 1.64 -5.95
CA LEU A 83 -17.46 1.79 -7.03
C LEU A 83 -17.46 3.27 -7.42
N PRO A 84 -16.30 3.92 -7.62
CA PRO A 84 -16.31 5.30 -8.10
C PRO A 84 -17.13 5.34 -9.40
N PRO A 85 -18.09 6.27 -9.53
CA PRO A 85 -18.67 6.53 -10.84
C PRO A 85 -17.51 6.82 -11.80
N GLN A 86 -17.57 6.27 -13.03
CA GLN A 86 -16.56 6.51 -14.06
C GLN A 86 -16.13 7.98 -14.02
N ALA A 87 -14.83 8.20 -13.87
CA ALA A 87 -14.24 9.48 -13.48
C ALA A 87 -14.89 10.67 -14.18
N SER A 88 -15.73 11.41 -13.44
CA SER A 88 -15.95 12.82 -13.68
C SER A 88 -14.93 13.60 -12.83
N PRO A 89 -14.28 14.65 -13.36
CA PRO A 89 -13.18 15.33 -12.69
C PRO A 89 -13.72 16.24 -11.59
N SER A 90 -14.06 15.68 -10.43
CA SER A 90 -13.97 16.30 -9.11
C SER A 90 -14.79 15.49 -8.10
N SER A 91 -14.11 14.77 -7.21
CA SER A 91 -14.50 14.71 -5.79
C SER A 91 -13.53 13.84 -4.99
N THR A 92 -12.99 14.47 -3.95
CA THR A 92 -12.64 14.00 -2.61
C THR A 92 -12.47 12.49 -2.37
N PRO A 93 -11.35 12.03 -1.77
CA PRO A 93 -11.12 10.61 -1.52
C PRO A 93 -12.14 10.00 -0.53
N THR A 94 -12.77 8.91 -0.95
CA THR A 94 -13.70 8.08 -0.16
C THR A 94 -12.95 7.35 0.96
N ARG A 95 -13.43 7.45 2.20
CA ARG A 95 -12.92 6.72 3.38
C ARG A 95 -13.54 5.31 3.40
N CYS A 96 -12.70 4.26 3.39
CA CYS A 96 -13.13 2.90 3.72
C CYS A 96 -13.33 2.77 5.24
N VAL A 97 -14.47 2.22 5.66
CA VAL A 97 -14.77 1.91 7.07
C VAL A 97 -14.69 0.39 7.24
N PRO A 98 -13.96 -0.13 8.25
CA PRO A 98 -13.90 -1.57 8.52
C PRO A 98 -15.25 -2.11 9.01
N SER A 99 -15.62 -3.31 8.57
CA SER A 99 -16.79 -4.04 9.08
C SER A 99 -16.40 -4.83 10.33
N THR A 100 -17.15 -4.63 11.42
CA THR A 100 -17.11 -5.41 12.67
C THR A 100 -17.47 -6.87 12.47
#